data_AF-A0A852IDG2-F1
#
_entry.id   AF-A0A852IDG2-F1
#
_cell.length_a   1.000
_cell.length_b   1.000
_cell.length_c   1.000
_cell.angle_alpha   90.00
_cell.angle_beta   90.00
_cell.angle_gamma   90.00
#
_symmetry.space_group_name_H-M   'P 1'
#
loop_
_entity.id
_entity.type
_entity.pdbx_description
1 polymer ?
#
loop_
_entity_poly.entity_id
_entity_poly.type
_entity_poly.pdbx_seq_one_letter_code
_entity_poly.pdbx_strand_id
1 'polypeptide(L)'
;MEPLTTTYSLKNSVRKARVFAVFLSMALCTAILCLLQLRVFKPKMKDFYSFEVKDSRGRIISLEKYRGKATLVVNVASYCQHTDKNYISLQELHREFGPSHFTVLAFPCNQFGETEPSSSQEIESFVKGNYGVTFPVFHKIKILGSEAEPAFKFLI
;
A
#
# COMPACT_ATOMS: atom_id res chain seq x y z
N MET A 1 -27.18 67.03 33.97
CA MET A 1 -27.94 65.85 33.49
C MET A 1 -27.12 65.22 32.38
N GLU A 2 -26.59 64.04 32.67
CA GLU A 2 -25.39 63.42 32.09
C GLU A 2 -25.50 62.94 30.62
N PRO A 3 -24.35 62.84 29.91
CA PRO A 3 -24.23 62.42 28.50
C PRO A 3 -24.23 60.89 28.40
N LEU A 4 -25.40 60.27 28.58
CA LEU A 4 -25.53 58.80 28.54
C LEU A 4 -25.74 58.23 27.13
N THR A 5 -26.22 59.02 26.17
CA THR A 5 -26.60 58.55 24.83
C THR A 5 -25.42 58.34 23.88
N THR A 6 -24.44 59.25 23.87
CA THR A 6 -23.27 59.16 22.97
C THR A 6 -22.35 58.00 23.34
N THR A 7 -22.14 57.80 24.65
CA THR A 7 -21.31 56.74 25.21
C THR A 7 -21.94 55.37 24.99
N TYR A 8 -23.27 55.25 25.05
CA TYR A 8 -24.00 54.01 24.78
C TYR A 8 -23.90 53.58 23.30
N SER A 9 -24.08 54.51 22.36
CA SER A 9 -24.01 54.22 20.92
C SER A 9 -22.59 53.79 20.48
N LEU A 10 -21.55 54.49 20.95
CA LEU A 10 -20.15 54.11 20.70
C LEU A 10 -19.81 52.74 21.29
N LYS A 11 -20.24 52.46 22.52
CA LYS A 11 -20.02 51.15 23.17
C LYS A 11 -20.71 50.01 22.41
N ASN A 12 -21.88 50.27 21.82
CA ASN A 12 -22.60 49.30 21.01
C ASN A 12 -21.93 49.07 19.63
N SER A 13 -21.40 50.13 19.00
CA SER A 13 -20.60 50.04 17.77
C SER A 13 -19.29 49.26 17.97
N VAL A 14 -18.54 49.57 19.03
CA VAL A 14 -17.30 48.87 19.40
C VAL A 14 -17.58 47.39 19.73
N ARG A 15 -18.70 47.09 20.40
CA ARG A 15 -19.13 45.72 20.67
C ARG A 15 -19.44 44.95 19.37
N LYS A 16 -20.15 45.57 18.42
CA LYS A 16 -20.43 44.98 17.10
C LYS A 16 -19.14 44.74 16.30
N ALA A 17 -18.22 45.70 16.29
CA ALA A 17 -16.92 45.56 15.63
C ALA A 17 -16.07 44.43 16.23
N ARG A 18 -16.05 44.30 17.57
CA ARG A 18 -15.37 43.19 18.26
C ARG A 18 -15.99 41.84 17.94
N VAL A 19 -17.32 41.76 17.92
CA VAL A 19 -18.02 40.52 17.54
C VAL A 19 -17.69 40.13 16.09
N PHE A 20 -17.69 41.10 15.17
CA PHE A 20 -17.31 40.87 13.77
C PHE A 20 -15.84 40.43 13.65
N ALA A 21 -14.92 41.05 14.38
CA ALA A 21 -13.52 40.67 14.41
C ALA A 21 -13.30 39.23 14.92
N VAL A 22 -14.06 38.80 15.94
CA VAL A 22 -14.03 37.42 16.44
C VAL A 22 -14.55 36.44 15.39
N PHE A 23 -15.66 36.75 14.70
CA PHE A 23 -16.16 35.89 13.62
C PHE A 23 -15.17 35.80 12.45
N LEU A 24 -14.53 36.91 12.09
CA LEU A 24 -13.51 36.93 11.05
C LEU A 24 -12.26 36.13 11.46
N SER A 25 -11.80 36.25 12.70
CA SER A 25 -10.64 35.47 13.18
C SER A 25 -10.95 33.99 13.26
N MET A 26 -12.17 33.62 13.69
CA MET A 26 -12.62 32.22 13.73
C MET A 26 -12.68 31.62 12.32
N ALA A 27 -13.23 32.35 11.34
CA ALA A 27 -13.26 31.93 9.94
C ALA A 27 -11.86 31.78 9.32
N LEU A 28 -10.94 32.68 9.67
CA LEU A 28 -9.55 32.58 9.21
C LEU A 28 -8.83 31.37 9.84
N CYS A 29 -9.01 31.14 11.15
CA CYS A 29 -8.46 29.98 11.83
C CYS A 29 -9.00 28.66 11.26
N THR A 30 -10.31 28.55 10.99
CA THR A 30 -10.88 27.33 10.39
C THR A 30 -10.39 27.12 8.97
N ALA A 31 -10.23 28.18 8.16
CA ALA A 31 -9.66 28.08 6.82
C ALA A 31 -8.18 27.62 6.86
N ILE A 32 -7.37 28.17 7.77
CA ILE A 32 -5.97 27.76 7.96
C ILE A 32 -5.90 26.31 8.44
N LEU A 33 -6.72 25.93 9.43
CA LEU A 33 -6.81 24.54 9.89
C LEU A 33 -7.23 23.62 8.75
N CYS A 34 -8.23 23.98 7.94
CA CYS A 34 -8.66 23.20 6.78
C CYS A 34 -7.53 23.03 5.74
N LEU A 35 -6.79 24.10 5.43
CA LEU A 35 -5.63 24.06 4.54
C LEU A 35 -4.48 23.20 5.11
N LEU A 36 -4.29 23.22 6.43
CA LEU A 36 -3.33 22.35 7.12
C LEU A 36 -3.80 20.88 7.07
N GLN A 37 -5.08 20.59 7.30
CA GLN A 37 -5.66 19.26 7.15
C GLN A 37 -5.48 18.73 5.71
N LEU A 38 -5.64 19.57 4.68
CA LEU A 38 -5.42 19.20 3.28
C LEU A 38 -3.95 18.87 2.97
N ARG A 39 -2.97 19.47 3.67
CA ARG A 39 -1.55 19.08 3.54
C ARG A 39 -1.23 17.75 4.24
N VAL A 40 -1.95 17.43 5.31
CA VAL A 40 -1.79 16.19 6.08
C VAL A 40 -2.50 15.02 5.36
N PHE A 41 -3.66 15.26 4.77
CA PHE A 41 -4.43 14.29 3.97
C PHE A 41 -4.13 14.40 2.48
N LYS A 42 -2.84 14.27 2.10
CA LYS A 42 -2.56 13.88 0.71
C LYS A 42 -3.08 12.45 0.53
N PRO A 43 -3.99 12.18 -0.42
CA PRO A 43 -4.39 10.80 -0.69
C PRO A 43 -3.13 10.01 -1.05
N LYS A 44 -2.85 8.96 -0.28
CA LYS A 44 -1.75 8.03 -0.60
C LYS A 44 -2.07 7.49 -1.99
N MET A 45 -1.26 7.83 -3.00
CA MET A 45 -1.45 7.24 -4.32
C MET A 45 -1.40 5.72 -4.16
N LYS A 46 -2.40 5.02 -4.69
CA LYS A 46 -2.36 3.55 -4.72
C LYS A 46 -1.23 3.13 -5.65
N ASP A 47 -0.14 2.71 -5.05
CA ASP A 47 0.93 1.98 -5.72
C ASP A 47 0.88 0.50 -5.32
N PHE A 48 1.72 -0.31 -5.95
CA PHE A 48 1.79 -1.75 -5.69
C PHE A 48 2.06 -2.08 -4.20
N TYR A 49 2.82 -1.26 -3.50
CA TYR A 49 3.18 -1.53 -2.10
C TYR A 49 2.05 -1.23 -1.12
N SER A 50 0.99 -0.53 -1.56
CA SER A 50 -0.20 -0.25 -0.74
C SER A 50 -1.13 -1.45 -0.55
N PHE A 51 -0.93 -2.55 -1.29
CA PHE A 51 -1.74 -3.76 -1.16
C PHE A 51 -1.29 -4.66 0.00
N GLU A 52 -2.23 -5.47 0.47
CA GLU A 52 -1.99 -6.58 1.39
C GLU A 52 -2.23 -7.90 0.66
N VAL A 53 -1.41 -8.90 0.98
CA VAL A 53 -1.49 -10.23 0.38
C VAL A 53 -1.35 -11.28 1.46
N LYS A 54 -1.70 -12.54 1.17
CA LYS A 54 -1.49 -13.64 2.11
C LYS A 54 -0.09 -14.26 1.91
N ASP A 55 0.59 -14.56 3.01
CA ASP A 55 1.78 -15.41 2.97
C ASP A 55 1.42 -16.89 2.68
N SER A 56 2.41 -17.74 2.49
CA SER A 56 2.21 -19.18 2.26
C SER A 56 1.33 -19.87 3.31
N ARG A 57 1.31 -19.36 4.55
CA ARG A 57 0.50 -19.85 5.67
C ARG A 57 -0.89 -19.21 5.76
N GLY A 58 -1.24 -18.34 4.82
CA GLY A 58 -2.55 -17.68 4.75
C GLY A 58 -2.68 -16.43 5.62
N ARG A 59 -1.59 -15.98 6.26
CA ARG A 59 -1.60 -14.78 7.10
C ARG A 59 -1.49 -13.55 6.22
N ILE A 60 -2.32 -12.53 6.51
CA ILE A 60 -2.27 -11.26 5.79
C ILE A 60 -0.97 -10.52 6.14
N ILE A 61 -0.25 -10.08 5.11
CA ILE A 61 0.96 -9.27 5.22
C ILE A 61 0.87 -8.08 4.27
N SER A 62 1.35 -6.93 4.73
CA SER A 62 1.43 -5.72 3.90
C SER A 62 2.64 -5.78 2.96
N LEU A 63 2.44 -5.41 1.69
CA LEU A 63 3.53 -5.25 0.73
C LEU A 63 4.39 -4.00 0.99
N GLU A 64 3.95 -3.11 1.88
CA GLU A 64 4.69 -1.91 2.28
C GLU A 64 6.08 -2.25 2.82
N LYS A 65 6.25 -3.44 3.42
CA LYS A 65 7.56 -3.92 3.91
C LYS A 65 8.62 -4.09 2.82
N TYR A 66 8.21 -4.11 1.55
CA TYR A 66 9.10 -4.19 0.40
C TYR A 66 9.33 -2.83 -0.28
N ARG A 67 8.69 -1.75 0.20
CA ARG A 67 8.88 -0.41 -0.34
C ARG A 67 10.36 0.01 -0.25
N GLY A 68 10.81 0.71 -1.28
CA GLY A 68 12.21 1.16 -1.37
C GLY A 68 13.16 0.10 -1.92
N LYS A 69 12.67 -1.12 -2.21
CA LYS A 69 13.40 -2.12 -2.99
C LYS A 69 12.94 -2.10 -4.44
N ALA A 70 13.86 -2.40 -5.36
CA ALA A 70 13.47 -2.87 -6.68
C ALA A 70 12.83 -4.25 -6.52
N THR A 71 11.57 -4.39 -6.95
CA THR A 71 10.78 -5.59 -6.70
C THR A 71 10.44 -6.28 -8.01
N LEU A 72 10.88 -7.52 -8.17
CA LEU A 72 10.48 -8.39 -9.27
C LEU A 72 9.30 -9.25 -8.82
N VAL A 73 8.10 -8.94 -9.31
CA VAL A 73 6.86 -9.67 -9.02
C VAL A 73 6.67 -10.74 -10.08
N VAL A 74 6.53 -12.00 -9.66
CA VAL A 74 6.51 -13.13 -10.60
C VAL A 74 5.38 -14.09 -10.25
N ASN A 75 4.54 -14.42 -11.22
CA ASN A 75 3.65 -15.57 -11.12
C ASN A 75 4.42 -16.86 -11.44
N VAL A 76 4.31 -17.85 -10.55
CA VAL A 76 5.11 -19.08 -10.63
C VAL A 76 4.23 -20.34 -10.63
N ALA A 77 4.82 -21.43 -11.09
CA ALA A 77 4.23 -22.77 -11.15
C ALA A 77 5.30 -23.83 -10.79
N SER A 78 4.96 -24.87 -10.03
CA SER A 78 5.88 -25.97 -9.67
C SER A 78 5.95 -27.09 -10.72
N TYR A 79 4.97 -27.18 -11.62
CA TYR A 79 4.87 -28.26 -12.61
C TYR A 79 4.80 -27.72 -14.04
N CYS A 80 5.63 -26.72 -14.36
CA CYS A 80 5.78 -26.17 -15.70
C CYS A 80 7.12 -26.62 -16.30
N GLN A 81 7.20 -26.78 -17.63
CA GLN A 81 8.44 -27.08 -18.35
C GLN A 81 9.57 -26.05 -18.12
N HIS A 82 9.24 -24.88 -17.57
CA HIS A 82 10.20 -23.81 -17.26
C HIS A 82 10.49 -23.67 -15.76
N THR A 83 9.86 -24.47 -14.89
CA THR A 83 9.98 -24.36 -13.43
C THR A 83 11.44 -24.39 -12.98
N ASP A 84 12.21 -25.40 -13.41
CA ASP A 84 13.60 -25.55 -13.00
C ASP A 84 14.45 -24.33 -13.37
N LYS A 85 14.43 -23.97 -14.66
CA LYS A 85 15.20 -22.83 -15.18
C LYS A 85 14.79 -21.52 -14.51
N ASN A 86 13.49 -21.31 -14.29
CA ASN A 86 12.98 -20.08 -13.71
C ASN A 86 13.37 -19.95 -12.24
N TYR A 87 13.15 -20.97 -11.41
CA TYR A 87 13.49 -20.87 -9.99
C TYR A 87 15.00 -20.72 -9.75
N ILE A 88 15.83 -21.42 -10.53
CA ILE A 88 17.29 -21.25 -10.47
C ILE A 88 17.66 -19.80 -10.80
N SER A 89 17.19 -19.27 -11.94
CA SER A 89 17.52 -17.91 -12.37
C SER A 89 17.01 -16.84 -11.39
N LEU A 90 15.80 -17.02 -10.85
CA LEU A 90 15.22 -16.10 -9.86
C LEU A 90 16.01 -16.11 -8.55
N GLN A 91 16.45 -17.28 -8.10
CA GLN A 91 17.24 -17.41 -6.88
C GLN A 91 18.66 -16.84 -7.08
N GLU A 92 19.24 -16.98 -8.26
CA GLU A 92 20.51 -16.33 -8.63
C GLU A 92 20.37 -14.80 -8.61
N LEU A 93 19.36 -14.24 -9.28
CA LEU A 93 19.09 -12.80 -9.25
C LEU A 93 18.86 -12.29 -7.83
N HIS A 94 18.08 -13.02 -7.03
CA HIS A 94 17.81 -12.65 -5.65
C HIS A 94 19.08 -12.66 -4.79
N ARG A 95 19.94 -13.66 -4.98
CA ARG A 95 21.23 -13.75 -4.27
C ARG A 95 22.18 -12.63 -4.67
N GLU A 96 22.27 -12.34 -5.97
CA GLU A 96 23.19 -11.33 -6.51
C GLU A 96 22.77 -9.91 -6.15
N PHE A 97 21.51 -9.57 -6.36
CA PHE A 97 21.01 -8.19 -6.17
C PHE A 97 20.35 -7.95 -4.82
N GLY A 98 20.01 -8.99 -4.06
CA GLY A 98 19.35 -8.89 -2.75
C GLY A 98 20.02 -7.90 -1.77
N PRO A 99 21.36 -7.94 -1.61
CA PRO A 99 22.09 -6.96 -0.80
C PRO A 99 21.98 -5.51 -1.31
N SER A 100 21.69 -5.33 -2.60
CA SER A 100 21.59 -4.05 -3.30
C SER A 100 20.15 -3.54 -3.43
N HIS A 101 19.32 -3.76 -2.40
CA HIS A 101 17.92 -3.34 -2.35
C HIS A 101 17.02 -3.96 -3.45
N PHE A 102 17.20 -5.24 -3.75
CA PHE A 102 16.32 -5.99 -4.66
C PHE A 102 15.56 -7.11 -3.94
N THR A 103 14.37 -7.48 -4.43
CA THR A 103 13.68 -8.70 -3.98
C THR A 103 12.83 -9.30 -5.09
N VAL A 104 12.80 -10.63 -5.14
CA VAL A 104 11.77 -11.38 -5.89
C VAL A 104 10.57 -11.58 -4.97
N LEU A 105 9.35 -11.44 -5.50
CA LEU A 105 8.11 -11.79 -4.82
C LEU A 105 7.37 -12.82 -5.68
N ALA A 106 7.36 -14.08 -5.22
CA ALA A 106 6.81 -15.20 -5.99
C ALA A 106 5.36 -15.51 -5.56
N PHE A 107 4.45 -15.46 -6.53
CA PHE A 107 3.03 -15.70 -6.35
C PHE A 107 2.60 -16.95 -7.14
N PRO A 108 2.42 -18.11 -6.48
CA PRO A 108 1.97 -19.32 -7.16
C PRO A 108 0.60 -19.13 -7.81
N CYS A 109 0.38 -19.67 -9.01
CA CYS A 109 -0.90 -19.57 -9.71
C CYS A 109 -1.22 -20.81 -10.53
N ASN A 110 -2.43 -21.36 -10.34
CA ASN A 110 -2.85 -22.60 -11.01
C ASN A 110 -3.66 -22.38 -12.31
N GLN A 111 -3.83 -21.13 -12.77
CA GLN A 111 -4.71 -20.83 -13.92
C GLN A 111 -4.09 -21.12 -15.29
N PHE A 112 -2.82 -21.55 -15.33
CA PHE A 112 -2.08 -21.82 -16.56
C PHE A 112 -1.74 -23.31 -16.66
N GLY A 113 -2.63 -24.07 -17.30
CA GLY A 113 -2.45 -25.52 -17.51
C GLY A 113 -2.44 -26.34 -16.21
N GLU A 114 -3.03 -25.82 -15.12
CA GLU A 114 -3.12 -26.50 -13.83
C GLU A 114 -1.77 -26.99 -13.25
N THR A 115 -0.72 -26.21 -13.52
CA THR A 115 0.68 -26.54 -13.18
C THR A 115 1.10 -26.17 -11.76
N GLU A 116 0.15 -25.83 -10.89
CA GLU A 116 0.37 -25.48 -9.47
C GLU A 116 -0.79 -26.00 -8.57
N PRO A 117 -1.10 -27.30 -8.57
CA PRO A 117 -2.26 -27.87 -7.89
C PRO A 117 -2.11 -27.89 -6.37
N SER A 118 -0.88 -28.01 -5.86
CA SER A 118 -0.55 -28.17 -4.44
C SER A 118 -0.96 -26.97 -3.57
N SER A 119 -0.97 -27.17 -2.25
CA SER A 119 -1.23 -26.08 -1.30
C SER A 119 -0.06 -25.11 -1.21
N SER A 120 -0.31 -23.86 -0.83
CA SER A 120 0.72 -22.82 -0.71
C SER A 120 1.91 -23.21 0.19
N GLN A 121 1.66 -24.04 1.21
CA GLN A 121 2.68 -24.51 2.15
C GLN A 121 3.56 -25.60 1.54
N GLU A 122 2.96 -26.53 0.80
CA GLU A 122 3.67 -27.56 0.04
C GLU A 122 4.51 -26.93 -1.07
N ILE A 123 3.98 -25.92 -1.76
CA ILE A 123 4.70 -25.17 -2.80
C ILE A 123 5.94 -24.49 -2.22
N GLU A 124 5.79 -23.76 -1.11
CA GLU A 124 6.93 -23.12 -0.44
C GLU A 124 7.98 -24.16 -0.03
N SER A 125 7.55 -25.30 0.51
CA SER A 125 8.45 -26.38 0.92
C SER A 125 9.17 -27.01 -0.27
N PHE A 126 8.47 -27.24 -1.37
CA PHE A 126 8.99 -27.78 -2.62
C PHE A 126 10.10 -26.88 -3.19
N VAL A 127 9.82 -25.58 -3.35
CA VAL A 127 10.78 -24.67 -3.99
C VAL A 127 11.99 -24.38 -3.11
N LYS A 128 11.81 -24.39 -1.79
CA LYS A 128 12.91 -24.30 -0.82
C LYS A 128 13.78 -25.55 -0.82
N GLY A 129 13.16 -26.73 -0.81
CA GLY A 129 13.87 -28.01 -0.79
C GLY A 129 14.63 -28.28 -2.09
N ASN A 130 14.02 -27.98 -3.24
CA ASN A 130 14.57 -28.35 -4.54
C ASN A 130 15.48 -27.28 -5.15
N TYR A 131 15.23 -25.99 -4.90
CA TYR A 131 15.97 -24.89 -5.53
C TYR A 131 16.65 -23.95 -4.53
N GLY A 132 16.51 -24.18 -3.22
CA GLY A 132 17.09 -23.31 -2.20
C GLY A 132 16.52 -21.89 -2.23
N VAL A 133 15.25 -21.73 -2.61
CA VAL A 133 14.59 -20.42 -2.67
C VAL A 133 14.66 -19.72 -1.31
N THR A 134 15.17 -18.50 -1.32
CA THR A 134 15.31 -17.65 -0.12
C THR A 134 14.42 -16.41 -0.15
N PHE A 135 13.90 -16.06 -1.33
CA PHE A 135 12.95 -14.97 -1.47
C PHE A 135 11.54 -15.37 -0.98
N PRO A 136 10.66 -14.39 -0.69
CA PRO A 136 9.29 -14.65 -0.28
C PRO A 136 8.46 -15.40 -1.33
N VAL A 137 7.83 -16.49 -0.89
CA VAL A 137 6.78 -17.22 -1.63
C VAL A 137 5.46 -16.99 -0.91
N PHE A 138 4.48 -16.47 -1.65
CA PHE A 138 3.18 -16.06 -1.10
C PHE A 138 2.14 -17.17 -1.23
N HIS A 139 0.94 -16.89 -0.75
CA HIS A 139 -0.21 -17.75 -0.98
C HIS A 139 -0.50 -17.88 -2.48
N LYS A 140 -1.01 -19.04 -2.90
CA LYS A 140 -1.52 -19.26 -4.25
C LYS A 140 -2.66 -18.29 -4.55
N ILE A 141 -2.61 -17.63 -5.70
CA ILE A 141 -3.58 -16.60 -6.11
C ILE A 141 -4.24 -16.94 -7.45
N LYS A 142 -5.34 -16.22 -7.72
CA LYS A 142 -5.86 -16.05 -9.08
C LYS A 142 -5.33 -14.73 -9.65
N ILE A 143 -4.97 -14.74 -10.93
CA ILE A 143 -4.52 -13.59 -11.71
C ILE A 143 -5.59 -13.19 -12.74
N LEU A 144 -6.40 -14.15 -13.20
CA LEU A 144 -7.49 -13.91 -14.15
C LEU A 144 -8.87 -13.97 -13.47
N GLY A 145 -9.81 -13.18 -13.97
CA GLY A 145 -11.22 -13.20 -13.56
C GLY A 145 -11.57 -12.24 -12.42
N SER A 146 -12.84 -12.28 -11.99
CA SER A 146 -13.38 -11.41 -10.94
C SER A 146 -12.66 -11.59 -9.59
N GLU A 147 -12.21 -12.80 -9.30
CA GLU A 147 -11.49 -13.17 -8.08
C GLU A 147 -9.97 -12.95 -8.17
N ALA A 148 -9.47 -12.32 -9.23
CA ALA A 148 -8.04 -12.04 -9.33
C ALA A 148 -7.56 -11.14 -8.18
N GLU A 149 -6.36 -11.46 -7.68
CA GLU A 149 -5.70 -10.76 -6.59
C GLU A 149 -5.58 -9.26 -6.92
N PRO A 150 -6.11 -8.36 -6.07
CA PRO A 150 -6.06 -6.92 -6.31
C PRO A 150 -4.66 -6.38 -6.64
N ALA A 151 -3.61 -6.92 -6.01
CA ALA A 151 -2.24 -6.53 -6.30
C ALA A 151 -1.82 -6.88 -7.74
N PHE A 152 -2.29 -8.00 -8.30
CA PHE A 152 -2.04 -8.37 -9.70
C PHE A 152 -2.92 -7.59 -10.67
N LYS A 153 -4.19 -7.32 -10.33
CA LYS A 153 -5.07 -6.44 -11.13
C LYS A 153 -4.51 -5.03 -11.31
N PHE A 154 -3.66 -4.57 -10.39
CA PHE A 154 -2.96 -3.29 -10.52
C PHE A 154 -1.78 -3.35 -11.49
N LEU A 155 -1.14 -4.52 -11.64
CA LEU A 155 0.04 -4.70 -12.49
C LEU A 155 -0.29 -4.97 -13.96
N ILE A 156 -1.49 -5.49 -14.25
CA ILE A 156 -1.91 -5.96 -15.59
C ILE A 156 -3.02 -5.11 -16.21
#